data_AF-A0A840ZMP5-F1
#
_entry.id   AF-A0A840ZMP5-F1
#
_cell.length_a   1.000
_cell.length_b   1.000
_cell.length_c   1.000
_cell.angle_alpha   90.00
_cell.angle_beta   90.00
_cell.angle_gamma   90.00
#
_symmetry.space_group_name_H-M   'P 1'
#
loop_
_entity.id
_entity.type
_entity.pdbx_description
1 polymer ?
#
loop_
_entity_poly.entity_id
_entity_poly.type
_entity_poly.pdbx_seq_one_letter_code
_entity_poly.pdbx_strand_id
1 'polypeptide(L)'
;MQPLPAVPFDALLKLERRVSHDGLVSIGGNYYSVPDRTRRVVEVHQLPDTIRILDSGRLVACHPILEGRRQYRVDPDHRQRAAARAMRHGHPDSLTIGRRGDHVARRSLAVYQAIGERLAGTGIGGRS
;
A
#
# COMPACT_ATOMS: atom_id res chain seq x y z
N MET A 1 -1.93 33.48 -21.30
CA MET A 1 -1.96 32.10 -20.78
C MET A 1 -0.55 31.55 -20.86
N GLN A 2 0.01 31.06 -19.75
CA GLN A 2 1.33 30.41 -19.78
C GLN A 2 1.18 29.00 -20.39
N PRO A 3 2.09 28.56 -21.28
CA PRO A 3 2.08 27.21 -21.81
C PRO A 3 2.42 26.19 -20.71
N LEU A 4 1.77 25.01 -20.74
CA LEU A 4 2.07 23.92 -19.82
C LEU A 4 3.53 23.45 -20.05
N PRO A 5 4.33 23.25 -18.98
CA PRO A 5 5.67 22.68 -19.14
C PRO A 5 5.57 21.34 -19.87
N ALA A 6 6.40 21.17 -20.91
CA ALA A 6 6.40 19.98 -21.77
C ALA A 6 6.91 18.70 -21.09
N VAL A 7 7.45 18.83 -19.87
CA VAL A 7 7.93 17.71 -19.07
C VAL A 7 6.85 17.22 -18.11
N PRO A 8 6.56 15.91 -18.09
CA PRO A 8 5.62 15.33 -17.14
C PRO A 8 6.14 15.53 -15.71
N PHE A 9 5.22 15.79 -14.79
CA PHE A 9 5.54 15.91 -13.36
C PHE A 9 5.86 14.53 -12.78
N ASP A 10 7.12 14.28 -12.46
CA ASP A 10 7.57 13.02 -11.84
C ASP A 10 7.42 13.11 -10.31
N ALA A 11 6.21 12.85 -9.83
CA ALA A 11 5.87 12.86 -8.41
C ALA A 11 6.45 11.62 -7.71
N LEU A 12 7.74 11.66 -7.36
CA LEU A 12 8.42 10.54 -6.69
C LEU A 12 8.27 10.62 -5.17
N LEU A 13 7.60 9.62 -4.58
CA LEU A 13 7.62 9.40 -3.13
C LEU A 13 8.61 8.27 -2.78
N LYS A 14 9.53 8.56 -1.85
CA LYS A 14 10.51 7.57 -1.34
C LYS A 14 10.09 7.06 0.04
N LEU A 15 10.10 5.74 0.22
CA LEU A 15 9.71 5.09 1.46
C LEU A 15 10.64 3.93 1.78
N GLU A 16 10.89 3.66 3.06
CA GLU A 16 11.49 2.39 3.48
C GLU A 16 10.41 1.37 3.82
N ARG A 17 10.57 0.13 3.36
CA ARG A 17 9.63 -0.96 3.60
C ARG A 17 10.33 -2.26 3.97
N ARG A 18 9.66 -3.07 4.78
CA ARG A 18 10.15 -4.40 5.15
C ARG A 18 9.68 -5.46 4.17
N VAL A 19 10.59 -6.36 3.79
CA VAL A 19 10.29 -7.57 3.03
C VAL A 19 9.86 -8.67 3.99
N SER A 20 8.69 -9.26 3.75
CA SER A 20 8.18 -10.41 4.50
C SER A 20 9.07 -11.64 4.32
N HIS A 21 8.87 -12.66 5.14
CA HIS A 21 9.60 -13.92 4.98
C HIS A 21 9.28 -14.63 3.65
N ASP A 22 8.08 -14.40 3.10
CA ASP A 22 7.62 -14.91 1.81
C ASP A 22 8.08 -14.04 0.62
N GLY A 23 8.92 -13.02 0.81
CA GLY A 23 9.42 -12.21 -0.30
C GLY A 23 8.41 -11.18 -0.84
N LEU A 24 7.54 -10.65 0.03
CA LEU A 24 6.54 -9.63 -0.32
C LEU A 24 6.81 -8.31 0.40
N VAL A 25 6.46 -7.21 -0.26
CA VAL A 25 6.51 -5.85 0.29
C VAL A 25 5.12 -5.24 0.23
N SER A 26 4.66 -4.68 1.36
CA SER A 26 3.35 -4.02 1.46
C SER A 26 3.46 -2.51 1.20
N ILE A 27 2.74 -2.03 0.17
CA ILE A 27 2.75 -0.63 -0.31
C ILE A 27 1.31 -0.25 -0.62
N GLY A 28 0.79 0.81 0.01
CA GLY A 28 -0.60 1.26 -0.18
C GLY A 28 -1.66 0.23 0.22
N GLY A 29 -1.31 -0.81 0.98
CA GLY A 29 -2.20 -1.92 1.31
C GLY A 29 -2.25 -3.03 0.25
N ASN A 30 -1.38 -2.98 -0.76
CA ASN A 30 -1.18 -4.00 -1.77
C ASN A 30 0.20 -4.65 -1.61
N TYR A 31 0.37 -5.85 -2.15
CA TYR A 31 1.56 -6.67 -1.96
C TYR A 31 2.31 -6.87 -3.27
N TYR A 32 3.61 -6.63 -3.23
CA TYR A 32 4.49 -6.70 -4.38
C TYR A 32 5.64 -7.66 -4.09
N SER A 33 5.88 -8.59 -4.99
CA SER A 33 6.97 -9.56 -4.86
C SER A 33 8.35 -8.94 -5.11
N VAL A 34 9.36 -9.51 -4.46
CA VAL A 34 10.79 -9.20 -4.69
C VAL A 34 11.60 -10.49 -4.85
N PRO A 35 12.79 -10.43 -5.48
CA PRO A 35 13.68 -11.59 -5.60
C PRO A 35 14.17 -12.13 -4.24
N ASP A 36 14.50 -13.43 -4.15
CA ASP A 36 14.92 -14.13 -2.92
C ASP A 36 16.14 -13.49 -2.21
N ARG A 37 17.06 -12.88 -2.95
CA ARG A 37 18.29 -12.29 -2.42
C ARG A 37 18.13 -10.85 -1.91
N THR A 38 16.90 -10.35 -1.88
CA THR A 38 16.60 -8.99 -1.43
C THR A 38 16.74 -8.86 0.08
N ARG A 39 17.34 -7.76 0.54
CA ARG A 39 17.42 -7.43 1.98
C ARG A 39 16.06 -7.33 2.64
N ARG A 40 16.05 -7.43 3.98
CA ARG A 40 14.83 -7.34 4.80
C ARG A 40 14.21 -5.95 4.82
N VAL A 41 14.98 -4.92 4.51
CA VAL A 41 14.53 -3.54 4.37
C VAL A 41 14.94 -3.07 2.99
N VAL A 42 14.01 -2.47 2.27
CA VAL A 42 14.17 -1.96 0.91
C VAL A 42 13.70 -0.52 0.82
N GLU A 43 14.28 0.21 -0.10
CA GLU A 43 13.78 1.51 -0.51
C GLU A 43 12.71 1.31 -1.60
N VAL A 44 11.62 2.04 -1.49
CA VAL A 44 10.50 2.02 -2.41
C VAL A 44 10.33 3.41 -2.98
N HIS A 45 10.30 3.47 -4.30
CA HIS A 45 10.03 4.65 -5.09
C HIS A 45 8.64 4.47 -5.70
N GLN A 46 7.67 5.21 -5.17
CA GLN A 46 6.32 5.26 -5.71
C GLN A 46 6.23 6.42 -6.69
N LEU A 47 6.07 6.08 -7.97
CA LEU A 47 5.79 6.99 -9.07
C LEU A 47 4.27 6.97 -9.34
N PRO A 48 3.74 7.84 -10.23
CA PRO A 48 2.31 7.85 -10.55
C PRO A 48 1.76 6.54 -11.13
N ASP A 49 2.56 5.81 -11.92
CA ASP A 49 2.08 4.60 -12.63
C ASP A 49 2.75 3.31 -12.14
N THR A 50 3.82 3.43 -11.36
CA THR A 50 4.73 2.32 -11.10
C THR A 50 5.38 2.43 -9.72
N ILE A 51 5.69 1.28 -9.16
CA ILE A 51 6.44 1.12 -7.93
C ILE A 51 7.77 0.48 -8.28
N ARG A 52 8.85 1.17 -7.94
CA ARG A 52 10.22 0.66 -8.04
C ARG A 52 10.70 0.27 -6.65
N ILE A 53 11.24 -0.94 -6.52
CA ILE A 53 11.78 -1.46 -5.27
C ILE A 53 13.29 -1.58 -5.44
N LEU A 54 14.02 -0.97 -4.53
CA LEU A 54 15.46 -0.88 -4.53
C LEU A 54 16.03 -1.56 -3.27
N ASP A 55 17.03 -2.41 -3.49
CA ASP A 55 17.87 -2.94 -2.42
C ASP A 55 19.20 -2.19 -2.42
N SER A 56 19.46 -1.41 -1.36
CA SER A 56 20.72 -0.69 -1.20
C SER A 56 21.04 0.22 -2.40
N GLY A 57 20.02 0.89 -2.93
CA GLY A 57 20.11 1.75 -4.11
C GLY A 57 20.09 1.01 -5.47
N ARG A 58 20.09 -0.33 -5.49
CA ARG A 58 19.97 -1.12 -6.72
C ARG A 58 18.51 -1.50 -6.98
N LEU A 59 17.99 -1.19 -8.16
CA LEU A 59 16.65 -1.65 -8.57
C LEU A 59 16.60 -3.18 -8.60
N VAL A 60 15.68 -3.77 -7.84
CA VAL A 60 15.48 -5.23 -7.76
C VAL A 60 14.11 -5.69 -8.25
N ALA A 61 13.10 -4.81 -8.25
CA ALA A 61 11.79 -5.10 -8.81
C ALA A 61 11.08 -3.82 -9.27
N CYS A 62 10.19 -3.97 -10.25
CA CYS A 62 9.38 -2.88 -10.80
C CYS A 62 7.97 -3.42 -11.05
N HIS A 63 6.94 -2.77 -10.52
CA HIS A 63 5.56 -3.24 -10.62
C HIS A 63 4.60 -2.09 -10.98
N PRO A 64 3.57 -2.34 -11.80
CA PRO A 64 2.50 -1.37 -11.99
C PRO A 64 1.72 -1.17 -10.68
N ILE A 65 1.12 0.01 -10.51
CA ILE A 65 0.24 0.26 -9.36
C ILE A 65 -1.02 -0.59 -9.47
N LEU A 66 -1.42 -1.17 -8.34
CA LEU A 66 -2.67 -1.89 -8.20
C LEU A 66 -3.78 -0.98 -7.68
N GLU A 67 -4.93 -1.06 -8.35
CA GLU A 67 -6.18 -0.49 -7.88
C GLU A 67 -6.75 -1.25 -6.67
N GLY A 68 -7.37 -0.53 -5.75
CA GLY A 68 -7.96 -1.11 -4.53
C GLY A 68 -6.92 -1.50 -3.47
N ARG A 69 -7.28 -2.47 -2.60
CA ARG A 69 -6.46 -2.91 -1.46
C ARG A 69 -6.47 -4.43 -1.36
N ARG A 70 -5.45 -5.01 -0.71
CA ARG A 70 -5.23 -6.45 -0.53
C ARG A 70 -5.02 -7.21 -1.84
N GLN A 71 -4.56 -6.51 -2.87
CA GLN A 71 -4.18 -7.13 -4.14
C GLN A 71 -2.70 -7.55 -4.12
N TYR A 72 -2.37 -8.54 -4.95
CA TYR A 72 -1.01 -9.07 -5.06
C TYR A 72 -0.50 -8.92 -6.50
N ARG A 73 0.74 -8.43 -6.66
CA ARG A 73 1.55 -8.55 -7.88
C ARG A 73 2.76 -9.42 -7.61
N VAL A 74 2.77 -10.56 -8.28
CA VAL A 74 3.86 -11.52 -8.21
C VAL A 74 4.48 -11.64 -9.59
N ASP A 75 5.78 -11.36 -9.69
CA ASP A 75 6.55 -11.56 -10.91
C ASP A 75 6.85 -13.05 -11.07
N PRO A 76 6.65 -13.66 -12.26
CA PRO A 76 7.01 -15.05 -12.51
C PRO A 76 8.49 -15.37 -12.26
N ASP A 77 9.39 -14.41 -12.49
CA ASP A 77 10.84 -14.59 -12.30
C ASP A 77 11.23 -14.53 -10.82
N HIS A 78 10.34 -14.02 -9.96
CA HIS A 78 10.50 -14.11 -8.51
C HIS A 78 10.11 -15.52 -8.06
N ARG A 79 11.12 -16.28 -7.60
CA ARG A 79 11.02 -17.70 -7.23
C ARG A 79 9.68 -18.06 -6.56
N GLN A 80 9.07 -19.11 -7.12
CA GLN A 80 7.69 -19.58 -6.92
C GLN A 80 7.21 -19.89 -5.49
N ARG A 81 8.08 -19.90 -4.46
CA ARG A 81 7.66 -20.12 -3.06
C ARG A 81 6.78 -18.99 -2.54
N ALA A 82 7.05 -17.76 -2.98
CA ALA A 82 6.24 -16.56 -2.71
C ALA A 82 4.88 -16.62 -3.43
N ALA A 83 4.89 -16.92 -4.74
CA ALA A 83 3.69 -17.03 -5.58
C ALA A 83 2.72 -18.11 -5.08
N ALA A 84 3.25 -19.30 -4.79
CA ALA A 84 2.45 -20.45 -4.36
C ALA A 84 1.82 -20.27 -2.97
N ARG A 85 2.35 -19.37 -2.13
CA ARG A 85 1.77 -19.03 -0.81
C ARG A 85 0.88 -17.79 -0.87
N ALA A 86 1.23 -16.78 -1.67
CA ALA A 86 0.37 -15.62 -1.91
C ALA A 86 -0.99 -16.04 -2.51
N MET A 87 -0.99 -17.00 -3.43
CA MET A 87 -2.25 -17.57 -3.96
C MET A 87 -3.07 -18.33 -2.89
N ARG A 88 -2.45 -18.81 -1.81
CA ARG A 88 -3.15 -19.43 -0.65
C ARG A 88 -3.57 -18.39 0.40
N HIS A 89 -2.78 -17.34 0.61
CA HIS A 89 -3.03 -16.21 1.53
C HIS A 89 -3.89 -15.08 0.93
N GLY A 90 -4.54 -15.32 -0.21
CA GLY A 90 -5.78 -14.62 -0.56
C GLY A 90 -6.89 -14.81 0.49
N HIS A 91 -6.71 -15.75 1.44
CA HIS A 91 -7.53 -15.91 2.62
C HIS A 91 -6.94 -15.14 3.83
N PRO A 92 -7.78 -14.43 4.61
CA PRO A 92 -7.41 -13.26 5.43
C PRO A 92 -6.59 -13.53 6.70
N ASP A 93 -6.05 -14.73 6.88
CA ASP A 93 -5.32 -15.10 8.09
C ASP A 93 -3.86 -15.43 7.78
N SER A 94 -3.00 -14.43 7.92
CA SER A 94 -1.66 -14.66 8.44
C SER A 94 -1.06 -13.37 9.00
N LEU A 95 -1.32 -13.18 10.29
CA LEU A 95 -0.38 -12.65 11.29
C LEU A 95 0.32 -11.34 10.92
N THR A 96 -0.45 -10.26 11.11
CA THR A 96 0.06 -8.90 11.21
C THR A 96 0.92 -8.77 12.48
N ILE A 97 2.24 -8.90 12.36
CA ILE A 97 3.15 -8.39 13.41
C ILE A 97 3.25 -6.87 13.18
N GLY A 98 2.22 -6.15 13.63
CA GLY A 98 2.11 -4.70 13.54
C GLY A 98 2.98 -4.01 14.58
N ARG A 99 3.77 -3.01 14.15
CA ARG A 99 4.35 -2.02 15.07
C ARG A 99 3.26 -1.04 15.49
N ARG A 100 3.43 -0.42 16.67
CA ARG A 100 2.49 0.54 17.27
C ARG A 100 2.16 1.66 16.27
N GLY A 101 0.92 1.65 15.77
CA GLY A 101 0.42 2.47 14.66
C GLY A 101 -0.46 1.69 13.68
N ASP A 102 -0.31 0.36 13.60
CA ASP A 102 -1.00 -0.51 12.64
C ASP A 102 -2.41 -0.99 13.04
N HIS A 103 -2.95 -0.54 14.19
CA HIS A 103 -4.26 -0.99 14.66
C HIS A 103 -5.27 0.15 14.61
N VAL A 104 -5.99 0.27 13.49
CA VAL A 104 -7.31 0.91 13.49
C VAL A 104 -8.34 -0.21 13.40
N ALA A 105 -9.08 -0.44 14.49
CA ALA A 105 -10.20 -1.36 14.48
C ALA A 105 -11.23 -0.87 13.47
N ARG A 106 -11.49 -1.66 12.43
CA ARG A 106 -12.49 -1.37 11.41
C ARG A 106 -13.89 -1.48 12.03
N ARG A 107 -14.43 -0.37 12.51
CA ARG A 107 -15.87 -0.24 12.80
C ARG A 107 -16.64 -0.12 11.48
N SER A 108 -17.87 -0.62 11.48
CA SER A 108 -18.76 -0.51 10.32
C SER A 108 -19.02 0.95 9.95
N LEU A 109 -19.13 1.24 8.65
CA LEU A 109 -19.30 2.58 8.08
C LEU A 109 -20.50 3.35 8.67
N ALA A 110 -21.49 2.61 9.20
CA ALA A 110 -22.70 3.12 9.84
C ALA A 110 -22.43 4.08 11.02
N VAL A 111 -21.28 3.95 11.70
CA VAL A 111 -20.93 4.83 12.83
C VAL A 111 -20.64 6.27 12.37
N TYR A 112 -20.03 6.47 11.20
CA TYR A 112 -19.75 7.81 10.68
C TYR A 112 -21.00 8.49 10.12
N GLN A 113 -21.92 7.71 9.56
CA GLN A 113 -23.20 8.22 9.10
C GLN A 113 -24.05 8.73 10.27
N ALA A 114 -24.14 7.97 11.37
CA ALA A 114 -24.86 8.39 12.58
C ALA A 114 -24.21 9.61 13.29
N ILE A 115 -22.87 9.72 13.26
CA ILE A 115 -22.16 10.90 13.80
C ILE A 115 -22.37 12.12 12.89
N GLY A 116 -22.37 11.94 11.56
CA GLY A 116 -22.65 13.00 10.60
C GLY A 116 -24.06 13.54 10.72
N GLU A 117 -25.07 12.68 10.89
CA GLU A 117 -26.47 13.08 11.10
C GLU A 117 -26.66 13.82 12.43
N ARG A 118 -26.00 13.39 13.51
CA ARG A 118 -26.09 14.04 14.83
C ARG A 118 -25.40 15.41 14.85
N LEU A 119 -24.28 15.55 14.15
CA LEU A 119 -23.58 16.84 13.99
C LEU A 119 -24.38 17.81 13.10
N ALA A 120 -25.01 17.32 12.03
CA ALA A 120 -25.89 18.11 11.17
C ALA A 120 -27.17 18.57 11.90
N GLY A 121 -27.68 17.75 12.83
CA GLY A 121 -28.85 18.09 13.64
C GLY A 121 -28.60 19.09 14.78
N THR A 122 -27.34 19.32 15.19
CA THR A 122 -27.01 20.23 16.31
C THR A 122 -26.71 21.67 15.84
N GLY A 123 -26.69 21.91 14.51
CA GLY A 123 -26.41 23.22 13.90
C GLY A 123 -27.63 24.13 13.68
N ILE A 124 -28.84 23.71 14.05
CA ILE A 124 -30.06 24.52 13.98
C ILE A 124 -30.74 24.57 15.35
N GLY A 125 -30.29 25.49 16.19
CA GLY A 125 -30.83 25.67 17.53
C GLY A 125 -30.32 26.92 18.23
N GLY A 126 -30.24 28.04 17.50
CA GLY A 126 -30.22 29.36 18.13
C GLY A 126 -31.49 29.52 18.95
N ARG A 127 -31.35 29.51 20.27
CA ARG A 127 -32.43 29.84 21.20
C ARG A 127 -32.50 31.36 21.30
N SER A 128 -33.68 31.89 21.00
CA SER A 128 -34.19 33.15 21.54
C SER A 128 -34.15 33.18 23.07
#